data_AF-T0HJ04-F1
#
_entry.id   AF-T0HJ04-F1
#
_cell.length_a   1.000
_cell.length_b   1.000
_cell.length_c   1.000
_cell.angle_alpha   90.00
_cell.angle_beta   90.00
_cell.angle_gamma   90.00
#
_symmetry.space_group_name_H-M   'P 1'
#
loop_
_entity.id
_entity.type
_entity.pdbx_description
1 polymer ?
#
loop_
_entity_poly.entity_id
_entity_poly.type
_entity_poly.pdbx_seq_one_letter_code
_entity_poly.pdbx_strand_id
1 'polypeptide(L)'
;MRKTRRVLLVGAALLLAAGNIWWFTRGRDAPQPDFVLGTGLEKTSVPAEALPSLPRYDAAGTQWREQGRPLASIGDRVRPYSGDGASGWKPKSYVTIGVEASAGPDELRPIFLDLARKGICDVAVVQDGTAPGPGGEIEVFIQHIVSVKDGKGVVVNCAPAQSAAAPSSASK
;
A
#
# COMPACT_ATOMS: atom_id res chain seq x y z
N MET A 1 -27.75 35.73 49.43
CA MET A 1 -28.07 35.30 48.05
C MET A 1 -26.94 35.54 47.02
N ARG A 2 -26.11 36.59 47.10
CA ARG A 2 -24.99 36.82 46.14
C ARG A 2 -23.87 35.76 46.17
N LYS A 3 -23.57 35.17 47.34
CA LYS A 3 -22.48 34.17 47.52
C LYS A 3 -22.80 32.85 46.80
N THR A 4 -24.01 32.33 46.96
CA THR A 4 -24.47 31.07 46.34
C THR A 4 -24.51 31.14 44.81
N ARG A 5 -24.90 32.30 44.26
CA ARG A 5 -24.94 32.54 42.81
C ARG A 5 -23.54 32.57 42.18
N ARG A 6 -22.53 33.10 42.90
CA ARG A 6 -21.12 33.06 42.46
C ARG A 6 -20.56 31.65 42.48
N VAL A 7 -20.86 30.85 43.51
CA VAL A 7 -20.39 29.46 43.60
C VAL A 7 -20.96 28.61 42.46
N LEU A 8 -22.25 28.76 42.15
CA LEU A 8 -22.89 28.07 41.02
C LEU A 8 -22.29 28.45 39.66
N LEU A 9 -22.00 29.74 39.45
CA LEU A 9 -21.39 30.21 38.19
C LEU A 9 -19.95 29.69 38.02
N VAL A 10 -19.16 29.67 39.10
CA VAL A 10 -17.80 29.12 39.08
C VAL A 10 -17.83 27.62 38.83
N GLY A 11 -18.76 26.89 39.45
CA GLY A 11 -18.95 25.45 39.20
C GLY A 11 -19.32 25.14 37.75
N ALA A 12 -20.24 25.91 37.16
CA ALA A 12 -20.63 25.75 35.76
C ALA A 12 -19.47 26.06 34.80
N ALA A 13 -18.70 27.10 35.07
CA ALA A 13 -17.52 27.46 34.27
C ALA A 13 -16.44 26.37 34.32
N LEU A 14 -16.19 25.77 35.49
CA LEU A 14 -15.25 24.67 35.66
C LEU A 14 -15.71 23.40 34.93
N LEU A 15 -17.01 23.08 34.95
CA LEU A 15 -17.57 21.94 34.21
C LEU A 15 -17.46 22.13 32.70
N LEU A 16 -17.71 23.35 32.19
CA LEU A 16 -17.54 23.67 30.77
C LEU A 16 -16.06 23.62 30.34
N ALA A 17 -15.16 24.11 31.19
CA ALA A 17 -13.72 24.05 30.93
C ALA A 17 -13.21 22.60 30.93
N ALA A 18 -13.62 21.78 31.90
CA ALA A 18 -13.27 20.37 31.97
C ALA A 18 -13.83 19.57 30.79
N GLY A 19 -15.07 19.84 30.38
CA GLY A 19 -15.69 19.23 29.20
C GLY A 19 -14.96 19.59 27.90
N ASN A 20 -14.52 20.84 27.76
CA ASN A 20 -13.71 21.27 26.63
C ASN A 20 -12.34 20.58 26.63
N ILE A 21 -11.64 20.58 27.76
CA ILE A 21 -10.33 19.93 27.88
C ILE A 21 -10.44 18.45 27.54
N TRP A 22 -11.45 17.75 28.05
CA TRP A 22 -11.67 16.33 27.74
C TRP A 22 -11.98 16.06 26.27
N TRP A 23 -12.74 16.94 25.61
CA TRP A 23 -13.01 16.83 24.17
C TRP A 23 -11.75 17.04 23.32
N PHE A 24 -10.85 17.95 23.74
CA PHE A 24 -9.60 18.22 23.04
C PHE A 24 -8.48 17.20 23.36
N THR A 25 -8.45 16.63 24.56
CA THR A 25 -7.47 15.59 24.94
C THR A 25 -7.88 14.19 24.51
N ARG A 26 -9.16 13.98 24.17
CA ARG A 26 -9.62 12.81 23.43
C ARG A 26 -9.15 12.94 21.97
N GLY A 27 -7.84 12.84 21.78
CA GLY A 27 -7.20 12.75 20.48
C GLY A 27 -8.03 11.81 19.61
N ARG A 28 -8.66 12.38 18.59
CA ARG A 28 -9.17 11.56 17.50
C ARG A 28 -7.92 11.01 16.85
N ASP A 29 -7.57 9.77 17.15
CA ASP A 29 -6.66 9.01 16.31
C ASP A 29 -7.16 9.22 14.88
N ALA A 30 -6.34 9.86 14.04
CA ALA A 30 -6.69 10.04 12.65
C ALA A 30 -7.05 8.66 12.10
N PRO A 31 -8.14 8.52 11.33
CA PRO A 31 -8.51 7.23 10.77
C PRO A 31 -7.27 6.65 10.08
N GLN A 32 -6.77 5.52 10.61
CA GLN A 32 -5.59 4.89 10.01
C GLN A 32 -5.93 4.60 8.54
N PRO A 33 -5.03 4.88 7.59
CA PRO A 33 -5.29 4.66 6.19
C PRO A 33 -5.50 3.17 5.91
N ASP A 34 -6.16 2.88 4.80
CA ASP A 34 -6.44 1.51 4.36
C ASP A 34 -5.19 0.76 3.91
N PHE A 35 -4.15 1.48 3.53
CA PHE A 35 -2.81 0.95 3.31
C PHE A 35 -1.78 2.05 3.56
N VAL A 36 -0.56 1.63 3.89
CA VAL A 36 0.60 2.50 4.09
C VAL A 36 1.67 2.10 3.09
N LEU A 37 2.19 3.09 2.37
CA LEU A 37 3.29 2.94 1.43
C LEU A 37 4.56 3.58 2.01
N GLY A 38 5.71 2.99 1.71
CA GLY A 38 7.02 3.55 2.03
C GLY A 38 7.36 4.76 1.16
N THR A 39 8.34 5.55 1.60
CA THR A 39 8.74 6.81 0.95
C THR A 39 9.86 6.62 -0.08
N GLY A 40 9.98 5.43 -0.67
CA GLY A 40 11.00 5.12 -1.67
C GLY A 40 10.81 5.93 -2.95
N LEU A 41 11.91 6.30 -3.60
CA LEU A 41 11.91 7.05 -4.87
C LEU A 41 12.46 6.23 -6.04
N GLU A 42 12.59 4.92 -5.84
CA GLU A 42 13.11 4.00 -6.84
C GLU A 42 12.13 3.87 -8.01
N LYS A 43 12.66 3.72 -9.23
CA LYS A 43 11.88 3.74 -10.46
C LYS A 43 12.22 2.57 -11.36
N THR A 44 11.29 2.23 -12.22
CA THR A 44 11.48 1.29 -13.32
C THR A 44 10.86 1.85 -14.59
N SER A 45 11.33 1.35 -15.74
CA SER A 45 10.79 1.67 -17.05
C SER A 45 10.02 0.48 -17.59
N VAL A 46 8.84 0.77 -18.15
CA VAL A 46 7.94 -0.22 -18.75
C VAL A 46 7.67 0.19 -20.20
N PRO A 47 7.95 -0.69 -21.18
CA PRO A 47 7.68 -0.37 -22.57
C PRO A 47 6.18 -0.17 -22.79
N ALA A 48 5.79 0.83 -23.57
CA ALA A 48 4.37 1.12 -23.81
C ALA A 48 3.62 -0.06 -24.43
N GLU A 49 4.29 -0.83 -25.29
CA GLU A 49 3.75 -2.05 -25.90
C GLU A 49 3.48 -3.18 -24.89
N ALA A 50 4.10 -3.14 -23.71
CA ALA A 50 3.89 -4.13 -22.66
C ALA A 50 2.64 -3.85 -21.82
N LEU A 51 2.06 -2.65 -21.88
CA LEU A 51 0.91 -2.26 -21.06
C LEU A 51 -0.31 -3.19 -21.18
N PRO A 52 -0.72 -3.64 -22.38
CA PRO A 52 -1.86 -4.55 -22.51
C PRO A 52 -1.58 -5.93 -21.91
N SER A 53 -0.29 -6.27 -21.73
CA SER A 53 0.16 -7.54 -21.14
C SER A 53 0.46 -7.47 -19.66
N LEU A 54 0.30 -6.32 -19.00
CA LEU A 54 0.54 -6.24 -17.56
C LEU A 54 -0.52 -7.06 -16.79
N PRO A 55 -0.11 -7.77 -15.73
CA PRO A 55 -1.04 -8.42 -14.82
C PRO A 55 -2.01 -7.42 -14.20
N ARG A 56 -3.28 -7.80 -14.13
CA ARG A 56 -4.38 -7.03 -13.52
C ARG A 56 -5.10 -7.88 -12.50
N TYR A 57 -5.49 -7.27 -11.40
CA TYR A 57 -6.25 -7.96 -10.38
C TYR A 57 -7.75 -7.87 -10.67
N ASP A 58 -8.39 -9.02 -10.80
CA ASP A 58 -9.84 -9.16 -10.89
C ASP A 58 -10.40 -9.28 -9.46
N ALA A 59 -10.87 -8.16 -8.92
CA ALA A 59 -11.40 -8.11 -7.55
C ALA A 59 -12.66 -8.94 -7.35
N ALA A 60 -13.48 -9.11 -8.40
CA ALA A 60 -14.70 -9.93 -8.35
C ALA A 60 -14.36 -11.42 -8.25
N GLY A 61 -13.33 -11.86 -8.98
CA GLY A 61 -12.82 -13.23 -8.95
C GLY A 61 -11.73 -13.49 -7.90
N THR A 62 -11.26 -12.46 -7.18
CA THR A 62 -10.08 -12.52 -6.28
C THR A 62 -8.87 -13.19 -6.94
N GLN A 63 -8.61 -12.87 -8.21
CA GLN A 63 -7.60 -13.56 -9.01
C GLN A 63 -6.81 -12.58 -9.88
N TRP A 64 -5.58 -12.95 -10.23
CA TRP A 64 -4.79 -12.21 -11.19
C TRP A 64 -5.12 -12.66 -12.61
N ARG A 65 -5.11 -11.73 -13.55
CA ARG A 65 -5.31 -11.99 -14.97
C ARG A 65 -4.26 -11.28 -15.80
N GLU A 66 -3.83 -11.93 -16.85
CA GLU A 66 -2.90 -11.38 -17.84
C GLU A 66 -3.54 -11.57 -19.22
N GLN A 67 -3.71 -10.48 -19.97
CA GLN A 67 -4.40 -10.50 -21.27
C GLN A 67 -5.78 -11.21 -21.20
N GLY A 68 -6.53 -10.97 -20.11
CA GLY A 68 -7.84 -11.57 -19.88
C GLY A 68 -7.84 -13.04 -19.43
N ARG A 69 -6.67 -13.70 -19.34
CA ARG A 69 -6.55 -15.09 -18.89
C ARG A 69 -6.17 -15.16 -17.41
N PRO A 70 -6.72 -16.11 -16.63
CA PRO A 70 -6.28 -16.33 -15.25
C PRO A 70 -4.77 -16.61 -15.18
N LEU A 71 -4.10 -15.96 -14.22
CA LEU A 71 -2.70 -16.18 -13.91
C LEU A 71 -2.60 -17.12 -12.71
N ALA A 72 -1.84 -18.21 -12.84
CA ALA A 72 -1.69 -19.20 -11.78
C ALA A 72 -1.00 -18.61 -10.52
N SER A 73 0.01 -17.78 -10.72
CA SER A 73 0.74 -17.10 -9.65
C SER A 73 1.27 -15.75 -10.13
N ILE A 74 0.94 -14.68 -9.41
CA ILE A 74 1.55 -13.36 -9.61
C ILE A 74 3.04 -13.34 -9.22
N GLY A 75 3.48 -14.31 -8.41
CA GLY A 75 4.89 -14.47 -8.06
C GLY A 75 5.79 -14.71 -9.28
N ASP A 76 5.27 -15.35 -10.33
CA ASP A 76 6.00 -15.63 -11.58
C ASP A 76 6.24 -14.37 -12.43
N ARG A 77 5.75 -13.22 -11.98
CA ARG A 77 5.94 -11.90 -12.61
C ARG A 77 6.81 -10.97 -11.77
N VAL A 78 7.31 -11.45 -10.62
CA VAL A 78 8.29 -10.72 -9.81
C VAL A 78 9.62 -10.71 -10.54
N ARG A 79 10.17 -9.51 -10.74
CA ARG A 79 11.44 -9.28 -11.41
C ARG A 79 12.49 -8.79 -10.42
N PRO A 80 13.77 -9.14 -10.58
CA PRO A 80 14.83 -8.55 -9.78
C PRO A 80 14.93 -7.03 -10.06
N TYR A 81 15.24 -6.26 -9.03
CA TYR A 81 15.57 -4.85 -9.19
C TYR A 81 17.08 -4.68 -9.43
N SER A 82 17.45 -4.00 -10.51
CA SER A 82 18.84 -3.78 -10.91
C SER A 82 19.24 -2.31 -10.97
N GLY A 83 18.38 -1.37 -10.54
CA GLY A 83 18.69 0.06 -10.51
C GLY A 83 19.74 0.37 -9.44
N ASP A 84 20.50 1.45 -9.59
CA ASP A 84 21.62 1.74 -8.68
C ASP A 84 21.18 2.28 -7.31
N GLY A 85 19.91 2.67 -7.14
CA GLY A 85 19.40 3.16 -5.86
C GLY A 85 19.78 4.63 -5.66
N ALA A 86 18.79 5.52 -5.61
CA ALA A 86 19.01 6.94 -5.26
C ALA A 86 18.60 7.24 -3.81
N SER A 87 17.88 6.31 -3.16
CA SER A 87 17.30 6.48 -1.83
C SER A 87 17.84 5.49 -0.80
N GLY A 88 17.60 5.77 0.49
CA GLY A 88 18.04 4.91 1.60
C GLY A 88 17.34 3.54 1.67
N TRP A 89 16.32 3.31 0.86
CA TRP A 89 15.64 2.03 0.69
C TRP A 89 15.74 1.57 -0.77
N LYS A 90 16.02 0.28 -0.97
CA LYS A 90 16.18 -0.30 -2.30
C LYS A 90 15.41 -1.62 -2.38
N PRO A 91 14.46 -1.77 -3.32
CA PRO A 91 13.77 -3.04 -3.50
C PRO A 91 14.77 -4.09 -3.98
N LYS A 92 14.60 -5.35 -3.57
CA LYS A 92 15.37 -6.47 -4.12
C LYS A 92 14.73 -7.00 -5.40
N SER A 93 13.41 -6.95 -5.44
CA SER A 93 12.58 -7.43 -6.51
C SER A 93 11.24 -6.72 -6.45
N TYR A 94 10.56 -6.57 -7.57
CA TYR A 94 9.27 -5.91 -7.64
C TYR A 94 8.38 -6.58 -8.68
N VAL A 95 7.07 -6.35 -8.61
CA VAL A 95 6.12 -6.73 -9.67
C VAL A 95 5.57 -5.47 -10.34
N THR A 96 5.43 -5.51 -11.67
CA THR A 96 4.73 -4.46 -12.42
C THR A 96 3.31 -4.91 -12.68
N ILE A 97 2.32 -4.05 -12.41
CA ILE A 97 0.90 -4.35 -12.59
C ILE A 97 0.19 -3.21 -13.31
N GLY A 98 -0.89 -3.56 -14.01
CA GLY A 98 -1.79 -2.60 -14.62
C GLY A 98 -3.02 -2.36 -13.74
N VAL A 99 -3.51 -1.13 -13.70
CA VAL A 99 -4.78 -0.75 -13.07
C VAL A 99 -5.57 0.19 -13.97
N GLU A 100 -6.88 0.26 -13.75
CA GLU A 100 -7.73 1.22 -14.48
C GLU A 100 -7.27 2.66 -14.23
N ALA A 101 -7.49 3.54 -15.21
CA ALA A 101 -7.08 4.95 -15.14
C ALA A 101 -7.69 5.68 -13.93
N SER A 102 -8.90 5.27 -13.53
CA SER A 102 -9.64 5.83 -12.39
C SER A 102 -9.43 5.08 -11.08
N ALA A 103 -8.51 4.11 -11.02
CA ALA A 103 -8.29 3.30 -9.82
C ALA A 103 -7.85 4.19 -8.64
N GLY A 104 -8.69 4.25 -7.61
CA GLY A 104 -8.45 4.96 -6.37
C GLY A 104 -8.05 4.01 -5.22
N PRO A 105 -8.02 4.52 -3.99
CA PRO A 105 -7.63 3.73 -2.82
C PRO A 105 -8.48 2.48 -2.59
N ASP A 106 -9.79 2.54 -2.85
CA ASP A 106 -10.71 1.42 -2.65
C ASP A 106 -10.43 0.26 -3.63
N GLU A 107 -10.04 0.59 -4.86
CA GLU A 107 -9.64 -0.37 -5.89
C GLU A 107 -8.22 -0.91 -5.63
N LEU A 108 -7.30 -0.07 -5.15
CA LEU A 108 -5.91 -0.46 -4.89
C LEU A 108 -5.76 -1.32 -3.62
N ARG A 109 -6.56 -1.07 -2.59
CA ARG A 109 -6.53 -1.81 -1.31
C ARG A 109 -6.57 -3.33 -1.49
N PRO A 110 -7.55 -3.95 -2.19
CA PRO A 110 -7.58 -5.39 -2.36
C PRO A 110 -6.39 -5.93 -3.16
N ILE A 111 -5.82 -5.14 -4.07
CA ILE A 111 -4.63 -5.50 -4.86
C ILE A 111 -3.42 -5.59 -3.93
N PHE A 112 -3.16 -4.52 -3.17
CA PHE A 112 -2.03 -4.49 -2.24
C PHE A 112 -2.18 -5.52 -1.13
N LEU A 113 -3.41 -5.79 -0.68
CA LEU A 113 -3.68 -6.83 0.32
C LEU A 113 -3.30 -8.22 -0.21
N ASP A 114 -3.65 -8.55 -1.46
CA ASP A 114 -3.28 -9.84 -2.05
C ASP A 114 -1.76 -9.96 -2.23
N LEU A 115 -1.10 -8.93 -2.74
CA LEU A 115 0.37 -8.87 -2.85
C LEU A 115 1.04 -9.04 -1.49
N ALA A 116 0.59 -8.33 -0.46
CA ALA A 116 1.13 -8.40 0.89
C ALA A 116 0.98 -9.80 1.50
N ARG A 117 -0.17 -10.46 1.31
CA ARG A 117 -0.40 -11.85 1.75
C ARG A 117 0.50 -12.86 1.04
N LYS A 118 0.92 -12.57 -0.18
CA LYS A 118 1.88 -13.37 -0.96
C LYS A 118 3.35 -13.01 -0.67
N GLY A 119 3.61 -12.04 0.20
CA GLY A 119 4.96 -11.57 0.53
C GLY A 119 5.63 -10.79 -0.60
N ILE A 120 4.85 -10.23 -1.53
CA ILE A 120 5.33 -9.35 -2.60
C ILE A 120 5.11 -7.91 -2.12
N CYS A 121 6.17 -7.27 -1.62
CA CYS A 121 6.06 -5.97 -0.96
C CYS A 121 6.37 -4.79 -1.87
N ASP A 122 6.94 -5.01 -3.04
CA ASP A 122 7.39 -3.93 -3.91
C ASP A 122 6.65 -4.01 -5.24
N VAL A 123 5.96 -2.93 -5.61
CA VAL A 123 5.05 -2.91 -6.75
C VAL A 123 5.22 -1.62 -7.56
N ALA A 124 5.32 -1.79 -8.88
CA ALA A 124 5.21 -0.69 -9.85
C ALA A 124 3.80 -0.70 -10.44
N VAL A 125 3.01 0.33 -10.14
CA VAL A 125 1.61 0.43 -10.58
C VAL A 125 1.52 1.31 -11.82
N VAL A 126 1.04 0.75 -12.93
CA VAL A 126 0.81 1.50 -14.17
C VAL A 126 -0.68 1.70 -14.38
N GLN A 127 -1.10 2.97 -14.44
CA GLN A 127 -2.48 3.34 -14.72
C GLN A 127 -2.75 3.34 -16.23
N ASP A 128 -3.93 2.90 -16.63
CA ASP A 128 -4.35 2.99 -18.03
C ASP A 128 -4.35 4.42 -18.54
N GLY A 129 -3.98 4.58 -19.82
CA GLY A 129 -3.87 5.91 -20.44
C GLY A 129 -2.62 6.69 -20.02
N THR A 130 -1.71 6.12 -19.22
CA THR A 130 -0.40 6.74 -18.95
C THR A 130 0.36 6.89 -20.27
N ALA A 131 0.69 8.11 -20.64
CA ALA A 131 1.42 8.39 -21.88
C ALA A 131 2.90 8.00 -21.73
N PRO A 132 3.50 7.35 -22.75
CA PRO A 132 4.93 7.10 -22.74
C PRO A 132 5.71 8.41 -22.87
N GLY A 133 6.92 8.41 -22.31
CA GLY A 133 7.88 9.47 -22.54
C GLY A 133 8.45 9.44 -23.96
N PRO A 134 9.35 10.38 -24.31
CA PRO A 134 9.94 10.49 -25.65
C PRO A 134 10.64 9.21 -26.14
N GLY A 135 11.10 8.36 -25.22
CA GLY A 135 11.76 7.09 -25.52
C GLY A 135 10.81 5.90 -25.73
N GLY A 136 9.49 6.09 -25.71
CA GLY A 136 8.51 4.99 -25.81
C GLY A 136 8.26 4.22 -24.51
N GLU A 137 8.96 4.60 -23.44
CA GLU A 137 8.88 3.96 -22.13
C GLU A 137 8.02 4.78 -21.16
N ILE A 138 7.37 4.09 -20.22
CA ILE A 138 6.68 4.70 -19.09
C ILE A 138 7.54 4.51 -17.85
N GLU A 139 7.92 5.63 -17.24
CA GLU A 139 8.68 5.64 -15.99
C GLU A 139 7.71 5.59 -14.80
N VAL A 140 7.90 4.60 -13.92
CA VAL A 140 6.97 4.29 -12.83
C VAL A 140 7.76 4.17 -11.54
N PHE A 141 7.24 4.76 -10.46
CA PHE A 141 7.79 4.54 -9.12
C PHE A 141 7.49 3.13 -8.62
N ILE A 142 8.49 2.50 -8.03
CA ILE A 142 8.33 1.27 -7.26
C ILE A 142 7.92 1.68 -5.84
N GLN A 143 6.70 1.32 -5.48
CA GLN A 143 6.12 1.59 -4.17
C GLN A 143 6.37 0.40 -3.24
N HIS A 144 6.85 0.67 -2.04
CA HIS A 144 6.97 -0.34 -0.98
C HIS A 144 5.67 -0.40 -0.17
N ILE A 145 4.96 -1.52 -0.19
CA ILE A 145 3.79 -1.78 0.65
C ILE A 145 4.30 -2.07 2.06
N VAL A 146 3.98 -1.20 3.03
CA VAL A 146 4.34 -1.40 4.44
C VAL A 146 3.27 -2.23 5.13
N SER A 147 2.01 -1.83 4.98
CA SER A 147 0.87 -2.55 5.55
C SER A 147 -0.43 -2.24 4.81
N VAL A 148 -1.39 -3.15 4.90
CA VAL A 148 -2.71 -3.05 4.27
C VAL A 148 -3.77 -3.57 5.23
N LYS A 149 -4.88 -2.86 5.38
CA LYS A 149 -6.04 -3.34 6.13
C LYS A 149 -6.87 -4.29 5.28
N ASP A 150 -7.30 -5.38 5.89
CA ASP A 150 -8.30 -6.26 5.28
C ASP A 150 -9.72 -5.69 5.43
N GLY A 151 -10.71 -6.36 4.80
CA GLY A 151 -12.12 -5.95 4.86
C GLY A 151 -12.75 -6.01 6.27
N LYS A 152 -12.04 -6.54 7.27
CA LYS A 152 -12.45 -6.54 8.68
C LYS A 152 -11.70 -5.46 9.50
N GLY A 153 -10.84 -4.67 8.86
CA GLY A 153 -10.00 -3.66 9.50
C GLY A 153 -8.74 -4.21 10.16
N VAL A 154 -8.40 -5.50 9.97
CA VAL A 154 -7.17 -6.10 10.49
C VAL A 154 -6.00 -5.68 9.62
N VAL A 155 -4.94 -5.18 10.25
CA VAL A 155 -3.71 -4.75 9.56
C VAL A 155 -2.86 -5.98 9.20
N VAL A 156 -2.54 -6.11 7.92
CA VAL A 156 -1.58 -7.06 7.37
C VAL A 156 -0.30 -6.31 7.03
N ASN A 157 0.77 -6.57 7.77
CA ASN A 157 2.09 -6.02 7.44
C ASN A 157 2.70 -6.82 6.28
N CYS A 158 3.31 -6.13 5.32
CA CYS A 158 4.04 -6.82 4.28
C CYS A 158 5.44 -7.18 4.78
N ALA A 159 5.75 -8.47 4.73
CA ALA A 159 7.09 -8.99 4.94
C ALA A 159 7.47 -9.81 3.71
N PRO A 160 8.65 -9.57 3.11
CA PRO A 160 9.09 -10.37 1.98
C PRO A 160 9.10 -11.85 2.35
N ALA A 161 8.61 -12.71 1.46
CA ALA A 161 8.66 -14.15 1.68
C ALA A 161 10.13 -14.58 1.91
N GLN A 162 10.43 -15.10 3.09
CA GLN A 162 11.74 -15.68 3.35
C GLN A 162 11.87 -16.92 2.46
N SER A 163 12.82 -16.89 1.52
CA SER A 163 13.18 -18.11 0.79
C SER A 163 13.55 -19.18 1.81
N ALA A 164 12.84 -20.31 1.79
CA ALA A 164 13.20 -21.46 2.61
C ALA A 164 14.67 -21.78 2.29
N ALA A 165 15.53 -21.77 3.31
CA ALA A 165 16.94 -22.11 3.13
C ALA A 165 17.03 -23.47 2.45
N ALA A 166 17.77 -23.55 1.34
CA ALA A 166 17.97 -24.80 0.63
C ALA A 166 18.50 -25.87 1.61
N PRO A 167 17.96 -27.10 1.61
CA PRO A 167 18.49 -28.17 2.45
C PRO A 167 19.95 -28.40 2.09
N SER A 168 20.84 -28.09 3.03
CA SER A 168 22.28 -28.31 2.87
C SER A 168 22.52 -29.81 2.72
N SER A 169 22.86 -30.23 1.49
CA SER A 169 23.20 -31.61 1.18
C SER A 169 24.65 -31.85 1.64
N ALA A 170 24.83 -32.06 2.95
CA ALA A 170 26.08 -32.60 3.48
C ALA A 170 26.16 -34.08 3.09
N SER A 171 26.85 -34.37 1.98
CA SER A 171 27.22 -35.73 1.58
C SER A 171 28.31 -36.24 2.53
N LYS A 172 28.08 -37.42 3.11
CA LYS A 172 29.10 -38.22 3.81
C LYS A 172 29.68 -39.26 2.86
#